data_AF-A0A9P8FBB8-F1
#
_entry.id   AF-A0A9P8FBB8-F1
#
_cell.length_a   1.000
_cell.length_b   1.000
_cell.length_c   1.000
_cell.angle_alpha   90.00
_cell.angle_beta   90.00
_cell.angle_gamma   90.00
#
_symmetry.space_group_name_H-M   'P 1'
#
loop_
_entity.id
_entity.type
_entity.pdbx_description
1 polymer ?
#
loop_
_entity_poly.entity_id
_entity_poly.type
_entity_poly.pdbx_seq_one_letter_code
_entity_poly.pdbx_strand_id
1 'polypeptide(L)'
;IFGNFNQLYKIEPTTFRTWLRILSQVPNSILWLLRFPDVGEMHLKRTAEAWAGPAVAARIIFTDVAPKHLHISRARVCDLFLDTPECNAHTTAADCLWSGTPLLTLPRYEYKMCSRMAASILKGALPKTPVDVREAAEKDLIASSDTNYEEMAVRLGKGLVYPKSGPDVGRGTGRLVELRKILTESRWTSALFDTARWTRDLEDAYDEAWRRWVNGEGGDIWLKDVPCGRVQEV
;
A
#
# COMPACT_ATOMS: atom_id res chain seq x y z
N ILE A 1 -2.68 12.76 -7.33
CA ILE A 1 -3.80 11.79 -7.26
C ILE A 1 -3.55 10.86 -6.09
N PHE A 2 -4.34 11.01 -5.03
CA PHE A 2 -4.41 10.00 -3.97
C PHE A 2 -5.43 8.94 -4.38
N GLY A 3 -5.15 7.66 -4.12
CA GLY A 3 -6.05 6.56 -4.49
C GLY A 3 -6.32 5.58 -3.35
N ASN A 4 -7.53 5.02 -3.30
CA ASN A 4 -7.82 3.81 -2.54
C ASN A 4 -8.87 2.98 -3.29
N PHE A 5 -8.52 1.77 -3.68
CA PHE A 5 -9.40 0.89 -4.44
C PHE A 5 -9.90 -0.32 -3.64
N ASN A 6 -9.90 -0.22 -2.31
CA ASN A 6 -10.61 -1.17 -1.48
C ASN A 6 -12.12 -0.97 -1.60
N GLN A 7 -12.88 -1.97 -1.16
CA GLN A 7 -14.31 -1.80 -0.93
C GLN A 7 -14.54 -0.78 0.18
N LEU A 8 -15.63 0.00 0.05
CA LEU A 8 -15.87 1.17 0.90
C LEU A 8 -16.14 0.82 2.37
N TYR A 9 -16.49 -0.44 2.69
CA TYR A 9 -16.68 -0.87 4.08
C TYR A 9 -15.39 -0.78 4.92
N LYS A 10 -14.21 -0.73 4.28
CA LYS A 10 -12.92 -0.58 4.97
C LYS A 10 -12.61 0.88 5.37
N ILE A 11 -13.45 1.83 4.99
CA ILE A 11 -13.21 3.25 5.27
C ILE A 11 -13.97 3.62 6.55
N GLU A 12 -13.27 3.68 7.69
CA GLU A 12 -13.89 4.25 8.91
C GLU A 12 -14.09 5.77 8.80
N PRO A 13 -15.05 6.32 9.56
CA PRO A 13 -15.21 7.77 9.76
C PRO A 13 -13.92 8.53 10.09
N THR A 14 -13.05 7.98 10.93
CA THR A 14 -11.79 8.62 11.36
C THR A 14 -10.77 8.66 10.22
N THR A 15 -10.64 7.55 9.49
CA THR A 15 -9.79 7.44 8.30
C THR A 15 -10.27 8.40 7.20
N PHE A 16 -11.58 8.44 6.94
CA PHE A 16 -12.16 9.36 5.95
C PHE A 16 -11.92 10.82 6.32
N ARG A 17 -12.14 11.19 7.59
CA ARG A 17 -11.89 12.55 8.09
C ARG A 17 -10.42 12.96 7.90
N THR A 18 -9.48 12.03 8.11
CA THR A 18 -8.05 12.24 7.87
C THR A 18 -7.78 12.50 6.39
N TRP A 19 -8.37 11.71 5.48
CA TRP A 19 -8.23 11.98 4.05
C TRP A 19 -8.78 13.34 3.62
N LEU A 20 -9.90 13.79 4.20
CA LEU A 20 -10.41 15.14 3.95
C LEU A 20 -9.44 16.22 4.41
N ARG A 21 -8.80 16.05 5.57
CA ARG A 21 -7.76 16.97 6.07
C ARG A 21 -6.54 16.98 5.16
N ILE A 22 -6.10 15.83 4.65
CA ILE A 22 -5.03 15.72 3.67
C ILE A 22 -5.39 16.49 2.39
N LEU A 23 -6.60 16.29 1.85
CA LEU A 23 -7.06 17.01 0.65
C LEU A 23 -7.09 18.53 0.87
N SER A 24 -7.54 19.00 2.04
CA SER A 24 -7.53 20.43 2.38
C SER A 24 -6.13 21.03 2.42
N GLN A 25 -5.13 20.24 2.84
CA GLN A 25 -3.74 20.69 2.95
C GLN A 25 -2.93 20.54 1.66
N VAL A 26 -3.34 19.67 0.73
CA VAL A 26 -2.68 19.44 -0.56
C VAL A 26 -3.58 19.97 -1.68
N PRO A 27 -3.45 21.26 -2.06
CA PRO A 27 -4.27 21.85 -3.12
C PRO A 27 -4.04 21.14 -4.46
N ASN A 28 -5.08 21.12 -5.31
CA ASN A 28 -5.11 20.39 -6.60
C ASN A 28 -5.00 18.86 -6.52
N SER A 29 -4.89 18.28 -5.32
CA SER A 29 -5.02 16.84 -5.15
C SER A 29 -6.48 16.40 -5.23
N ILE A 30 -6.69 15.17 -5.70
CA ILE A 30 -7.96 14.45 -5.68
C ILE A 30 -7.81 13.16 -4.90
N LEU A 31 -8.93 12.64 -4.38
CA LEU A 31 -9.03 11.31 -3.80
C LEU A 31 -9.86 10.43 -4.73
N TRP A 32 -9.24 9.37 -5.25
CA TRP A 32 -9.86 8.45 -6.19
C TRP A 32 -10.23 7.13 -5.51
N LEU A 33 -11.53 6.86 -5.43
CA LEU A 33 -12.11 5.72 -4.73
C LEU A 33 -12.78 4.72 -5.67
N LEU A 34 -12.90 3.47 -5.22
CA LEU A 34 -13.75 2.46 -5.86
C LEU A 34 -15.22 2.69 -5.48
N ARG A 35 -16.11 2.72 -6.46
CA ARG A 35 -17.57 2.68 -6.26
C ARG A 35 -18.01 1.25 -5.95
N PHE A 36 -17.86 0.82 -4.69
CA PHE A 36 -18.40 -0.46 -4.27
C PHE A 36 -18.61 -0.55 -2.75
N PRO A 37 -19.84 -0.72 -2.26
CA PRO A 37 -21.09 -0.79 -3.02
C PRO A 37 -21.54 0.59 -3.55
N ASP A 38 -22.43 0.61 -4.54
CA ASP A 38 -22.84 1.84 -5.26
C ASP A 38 -23.39 2.93 -4.35
N VAL A 39 -24.18 2.55 -3.34
CA VAL A 39 -24.76 3.48 -2.35
C VAL A 39 -23.69 4.24 -1.56
N GLY A 40 -22.47 3.70 -1.46
CA GLY A 40 -21.39 4.29 -0.67
C GLY A 40 -20.90 5.63 -1.24
N GLU A 41 -20.96 5.85 -2.55
CA GLU A 41 -20.53 7.12 -3.17
C GLU A 41 -21.38 8.29 -2.64
N MET A 42 -22.70 8.14 -2.64
CA MET A 42 -23.61 9.19 -2.18
C MET A 42 -23.34 9.55 -0.71
N HIS A 43 -23.16 8.54 0.15
CA HIS A 43 -22.89 8.75 1.57
C HIS A 43 -21.55 9.45 1.81
N LEU A 44 -20.49 9.02 1.13
CA LEU A 44 -19.17 9.65 1.26
C LEU A 44 -19.16 11.08 0.73
N LYS A 45 -19.82 11.36 -0.40
CA LYS A 45 -19.92 12.74 -0.94
C LYS A 45 -20.67 13.66 0.01
N ARG A 46 -21.85 13.25 0.51
CA ARG A 46 -22.62 14.03 1.50
C ARG A 46 -21.81 14.29 2.77
N THR A 47 -21.08 13.27 3.23
CA THR A 47 -20.25 13.36 4.45
C THR A 47 -19.06 14.30 4.24
N ALA A 48 -18.40 14.23 3.08
CA ALA A 48 -17.31 15.12 2.72
C ALA A 48 -17.76 16.58 2.64
N GLU A 49 -18.93 16.83 2.05
CA GLU A 49 -19.51 18.17 1.98
C GLU A 49 -19.82 18.71 3.37
N ALA A 50 -20.43 17.90 4.24
CA ALA A 50 -20.73 18.27 5.62
C ALA A 50 -19.48 18.52 6.48
N TRP A 51 -18.38 17.76 6.26
CA TRP A 51 -17.19 17.82 7.12
C TRP A 51 -16.09 18.75 6.60
N ALA A 52 -16.02 18.99 5.29
CA ALA A 52 -14.92 19.72 4.65
C ALA A 52 -15.37 20.71 3.56
N GLY A 53 -16.68 20.83 3.33
CA GLY A 53 -17.27 21.76 2.36
C GLY A 53 -17.25 21.26 0.91
N PRO A 54 -18.02 21.93 0.03
CA PRO A 54 -18.24 21.49 -1.35
C PRO A 54 -16.94 21.47 -2.19
N ALA A 55 -16.01 22.38 -1.93
CA ALA A 55 -14.73 22.44 -2.66
C ALA A 55 -13.82 21.23 -2.40
N VAL A 56 -13.84 20.67 -1.19
CA VAL A 56 -13.10 19.43 -0.89
C VAL A 56 -13.87 18.22 -1.40
N ALA A 57 -15.19 18.18 -1.19
CA ALA A 57 -16.04 17.09 -1.65
C ALA A 57 -15.99 16.87 -3.16
N ALA A 58 -15.94 17.94 -3.96
CA ALA A 58 -15.82 17.88 -5.42
C ALA A 58 -14.53 17.21 -5.92
N ARG A 59 -13.51 17.08 -5.05
CA ARG A 59 -12.22 16.44 -5.37
C ARG A 59 -12.21 14.94 -5.07
N ILE A 60 -13.32 14.37 -4.63
CA ILE A 60 -13.48 12.93 -4.44
C ILE A 60 -14.15 12.35 -5.68
N ILE A 61 -13.40 11.50 -6.39
CA ILE A 61 -13.84 10.86 -7.63
C ILE A 61 -13.99 9.35 -7.44
N PHE A 62 -14.91 8.74 -8.18
CA PHE A 62 -15.22 7.33 -8.07
C PHE A 62 -15.08 6.63 -9.42
N THR A 63 -14.66 5.36 -9.40
CA THR A 63 -14.63 4.47 -10.57
C THR A 63 -15.29 3.15 -10.24
N ASP A 64 -15.90 2.51 -11.24
CA ASP A 64 -16.51 1.19 -11.07
C ASP A 64 -15.49 0.08 -10.86
N VAL A 65 -15.99 -1.09 -10.47
CA VAL A 65 -15.19 -2.33 -10.48
C VAL A 65 -14.74 -2.60 -11.91
N ALA A 66 -13.45 -2.82 -12.10
CA ALA A 66 -12.85 -3.08 -13.40
C ALA A 66 -12.28 -4.51 -13.46
N PRO A 67 -12.22 -5.13 -14.66
CA PRO A 67 -11.44 -6.34 -14.88
C PRO A 67 -10.01 -6.21 -14.33
N LYS A 68 -9.43 -7.32 -13.86
CA LYS A 68 -8.16 -7.32 -13.11
C LYS A 68 -7.02 -6.58 -13.79
N HIS A 69 -6.82 -6.77 -15.10
CA HIS A 69 -5.75 -6.11 -15.85
C HIS A 69 -5.93 -4.57 -15.91
N LEU A 70 -7.17 -4.09 -16.04
CA LEU A 70 -7.49 -2.66 -15.97
C LEU A 70 -7.34 -2.12 -14.55
N HIS A 71 -7.72 -2.90 -13.52
CA HIS A 71 -7.52 -2.53 -12.12
C HIS A 71 -6.04 -2.28 -11.78
N ILE A 72 -5.14 -3.17 -12.21
CA ILE A 72 -3.70 -3.00 -12.02
C ILE A 72 -3.20 -1.79 -12.85
N SER A 73 -3.64 -1.68 -14.10
CA SER A 73 -3.18 -0.61 -15.00
C SER A 73 -3.58 0.79 -14.50
N ARG A 74 -4.80 0.95 -13.98
CA ARG A 74 -5.25 2.23 -13.42
C ARG A 74 -4.54 2.57 -12.12
N ALA A 75 -4.13 1.57 -11.32
CA ALA A 75 -3.38 1.81 -10.09
C ALA A 75 -2.05 2.52 -10.35
N ARG A 76 -1.43 2.31 -11.52
CA ARG A 76 -0.23 3.03 -11.96
C ARG A 76 -0.42 4.54 -12.06
N VAL A 77 -1.64 5.01 -12.30
CA VAL A 77 -1.97 6.44 -12.46
C VAL A 77 -2.03 7.17 -11.12
N CYS A 78 -2.33 6.47 -10.02
CA CYS A 78 -2.33 7.06 -8.69
C CYS A 78 -0.91 7.45 -8.27
N ASP A 79 -0.70 8.65 -7.75
CA ASP A 79 0.60 9.11 -7.26
C ASP A 79 0.97 8.50 -5.90
N LEU A 80 -0.03 8.31 -5.04
CA LEU A 80 0.10 7.68 -3.73
C LEU A 80 -1.20 6.95 -3.38
N PHE A 81 -1.10 5.68 -2.97
CA PHE A 81 -2.21 4.94 -2.41
C PHE A 81 -2.31 5.19 -0.92
N LEU A 82 -3.48 5.63 -0.46
CA LEU A 82 -3.76 5.89 0.96
C LEU A 82 -4.49 4.67 1.53
N ASP A 83 -3.81 3.87 2.35
CA ASP A 83 -4.39 2.64 2.92
C ASP A 83 -5.37 2.90 4.07
N THR A 84 -6.17 1.89 4.42
CA THR A 84 -7.16 1.92 5.51
C THR A 84 -6.60 1.23 6.77
N PRO A 85 -6.32 1.96 7.88
CA PRO A 85 -5.58 1.39 9.00
C PRO A 85 -6.30 0.29 9.83
N GLU A 86 -7.63 0.29 9.93
CA GLU A 86 -8.38 -0.73 10.68
C GLU A 86 -8.35 -2.11 10.02
N CYS A 87 -8.41 -2.11 8.69
CA CYS A 87 -8.31 -3.26 7.83
C CYS A 87 -7.64 -2.80 6.54
N ASN A 88 -6.37 -3.16 6.39
CA ASN A 88 -5.55 -2.73 5.28
C ASN A 88 -6.04 -3.27 3.94
N ALA A 89 -5.48 -2.72 2.89
CA ALA A 89 -5.36 -3.37 1.60
C ALA A 89 -4.58 -4.69 1.74
N HIS A 90 -5.18 -5.76 1.21
CA HIS A 90 -4.55 -7.08 1.10
C HIS A 90 -4.12 -7.28 -0.34
N THR A 91 -4.91 -7.99 -1.14
CA THR A 91 -4.67 -8.15 -2.59
C THR A 91 -4.52 -6.80 -3.31
N THR A 92 -5.31 -5.79 -2.93
CA THR A 92 -5.20 -4.43 -3.49
C THR A 92 -3.83 -3.79 -3.22
N ALA A 93 -3.18 -4.10 -2.09
CA ALA A 93 -1.83 -3.61 -1.81
C ALA A 93 -0.81 -4.23 -2.77
N ALA A 94 -0.89 -5.56 -2.97
CA ALA A 94 -0.05 -6.25 -3.93
C ALA A 94 -0.26 -5.72 -5.37
N ASP A 95 -1.52 -5.49 -5.78
CA ASP A 95 -1.85 -4.92 -7.09
C ASP A 95 -1.26 -3.51 -7.27
N CYS A 96 -1.40 -2.68 -6.24
CA CYS A 96 -0.87 -1.32 -6.22
C CYS A 96 0.65 -1.31 -6.37
N LEU A 97 1.34 -2.12 -5.57
CA LEU A 97 2.80 -2.22 -5.58
C LEU A 97 3.32 -2.85 -6.87
N TRP A 98 2.62 -3.83 -7.45
CA TRP A 98 2.96 -4.41 -8.75
C TRP A 98 2.90 -3.38 -9.89
N SER A 99 1.96 -2.44 -9.80
CA SER A 99 1.85 -1.30 -10.73
C SER A 99 2.94 -0.24 -10.53
N GLY A 100 3.78 -0.39 -9.49
CA GLY A 100 4.83 0.55 -9.11
C GLY A 100 4.33 1.75 -8.30
N THR A 101 3.08 1.74 -7.85
CA THR A 101 2.50 2.87 -7.11
C THR A 101 2.85 2.79 -5.62
N PRO A 102 3.41 3.86 -5.03
CA PRO A 102 3.68 3.91 -3.59
C PRO A 102 2.40 3.76 -2.78
N LEU A 103 2.48 3.02 -1.67
CA LEU A 103 1.37 2.77 -0.74
C LEU A 103 1.76 3.22 0.66
N LEU A 104 1.01 4.19 1.21
CA LEU A 104 1.14 4.67 2.59
C LEU A 104 0.17 3.90 3.49
N THR A 105 0.68 3.26 4.53
CA THR A 105 -0.11 2.45 5.47
C THR A 105 0.24 2.74 6.93
N LEU A 106 -0.65 2.39 7.84
CA LEU A 106 -0.48 2.46 9.28
C LEU A 106 -0.83 1.08 9.88
N PRO A 107 0.16 0.33 10.41
CA PRO A 107 -0.08 -0.89 11.17
C PRO A 107 -0.67 -0.58 12.55
N ARG A 108 -1.91 -0.07 12.59
CA ARG A 108 -2.53 0.58 13.76
C ARG A 108 -2.57 -0.31 14.99
N TYR A 109 -2.87 -1.59 14.83
CA TYR A 109 -3.01 -2.53 15.95
C TYR A 109 -2.04 -3.68 15.86
N GLU A 110 -1.22 -3.87 16.90
CA GLU A 110 -0.28 -4.98 17.00
C GLU A 110 -0.99 -6.35 17.01
N TYR A 111 -2.11 -6.44 17.73
CA TYR A 111 -2.89 -7.67 17.90
C TYR A 111 -3.78 -8.03 16.71
N LYS A 112 -3.91 -7.16 15.70
CA LYS A 112 -4.86 -7.33 14.60
C LYS A 112 -4.12 -7.51 13.27
N MET A 113 -4.01 -8.76 12.81
CA MET A 113 -3.28 -9.08 11.57
C MET A 113 -3.75 -8.25 10.37
N CYS A 114 -5.06 -8.11 10.15
CA CYS A 114 -5.60 -7.36 9.01
C CYS A 114 -5.27 -5.85 9.04
N SER A 115 -4.85 -5.31 10.19
CA SER A 115 -4.38 -3.93 10.31
C SER A 115 -2.91 -3.77 9.91
N ARG A 116 -2.16 -4.87 9.71
CA ARG A 116 -0.70 -4.88 9.50
C ARG A 116 -0.27 -5.48 8.16
N MET A 117 -1.21 -5.98 7.38
CA MET A 117 -0.91 -6.73 6.15
C MET A 117 -0.26 -5.85 5.08
N ALA A 118 -0.73 -4.62 4.88
CA ALA A 118 -0.13 -3.75 3.87
C ALA A 118 1.31 -3.38 4.21
N ALA A 119 1.61 -3.18 5.51
CA ALA A 119 2.98 -2.94 5.96
C ALA A 119 3.89 -4.13 5.66
N SER A 120 3.42 -5.36 5.90
CA SER A 120 4.16 -6.59 5.56
C SER A 120 4.39 -6.73 4.05
N ILE A 121 3.33 -6.54 3.25
CA ILE A 121 3.39 -6.61 1.79
C ILE A 121 4.36 -5.56 1.24
N LEU A 122 4.29 -4.31 1.73
CA LEU A 122 5.19 -3.24 1.33
C LEU A 122 6.66 -3.59 1.61
N LYS A 123 6.97 -4.10 2.82
CA LYS A 123 8.34 -4.53 3.16
C LYS A 123 8.85 -5.63 2.22
N GLY A 124 7.98 -6.54 1.80
CA GLY A 124 8.31 -7.57 0.81
C GLY A 124 8.53 -7.03 -0.61
N ALA A 125 7.88 -5.91 -0.97
CA ALA A 125 7.97 -5.29 -2.29
C ALA A 125 9.22 -4.41 -2.48
N LEU A 126 9.79 -3.90 -1.39
CA LEU A 126 10.99 -3.07 -1.39
C LEU A 126 12.26 -3.90 -1.71
N PRO A 127 13.32 -3.27 -2.24
CA PRO A 127 14.55 -3.97 -2.55
C PRO A 127 15.25 -4.48 -1.29
N LYS A 128 15.97 -5.61 -1.39
CA LYS A 128 16.77 -6.14 -0.29
C LYS A 128 18.05 -5.32 -0.06
N THR A 129 18.63 -4.79 -1.14
CA THR A 129 19.82 -3.94 -1.13
C THR A 129 19.66 -2.81 -2.17
N PRO A 130 20.22 -1.61 -1.92
CA PRO A 130 20.85 -1.16 -0.68
C PRO A 130 19.88 -1.04 0.50
N VAL A 131 20.35 -1.31 1.73
CA VAL A 131 19.51 -1.35 2.94
C VAL A 131 19.00 0.04 3.32
N ASP A 132 19.83 1.07 3.16
CA ASP A 132 19.50 2.47 3.40
C ASP A 132 18.34 2.95 2.51
N VAL A 133 18.32 2.54 1.23
CA VAL A 133 17.23 2.83 0.30
C VAL A 133 15.92 2.21 0.78
N ARG A 134 15.97 0.95 1.23
CA ARG A 134 14.82 0.25 1.79
C ARG A 134 14.31 0.92 3.05
N GLU A 135 15.18 1.19 4.02
CA GLU A 135 14.79 1.82 5.30
C GLU A 135 14.22 3.22 5.10
N ALA A 136 14.78 4.00 4.18
CA ALA A 136 14.24 5.31 3.81
C ALA A 136 12.83 5.18 3.21
N ALA A 137 12.61 4.20 2.32
CA ALA A 137 11.28 3.96 1.75
C ALA A 137 10.27 3.45 2.79
N GLU A 138 10.68 2.58 3.73
CA GLU A 138 9.83 2.14 4.85
C GLU A 138 9.42 3.34 5.72
N LYS A 139 10.36 4.22 6.07
CA LYS A 139 10.09 5.46 6.83
C LYS A 139 9.18 6.45 6.10
N ASP A 140 9.16 6.42 4.77
CA ASP A 140 8.28 7.26 3.97
C ASP A 140 6.87 6.69 3.77
N LEU A 141 6.66 5.38 3.99
CA LEU A 141 5.44 4.69 3.58
C LEU A 141 4.75 3.88 4.71
N ILE A 142 5.39 3.74 5.88
CA ILE A 142 4.80 3.10 7.06
C ILE A 142 4.71 4.13 8.19
N ALA A 143 3.50 4.59 8.45
CA ALA A 143 3.22 5.52 9.52
C ALA A 143 3.24 4.85 10.90
N SER A 144 3.55 5.61 11.95
CA SER A 144 3.56 5.15 13.34
C SER A 144 2.33 5.56 14.15
N SER A 145 1.54 6.51 13.67
CA SER A 145 0.32 7.00 14.30
C SER A 145 -0.62 7.64 13.27
N ASP A 146 -1.87 7.91 13.64
CA ASP A 146 -2.82 8.62 12.77
C ASP A 146 -2.34 10.03 12.39
N THR A 147 -1.71 10.75 13.32
CA THR A 147 -1.11 12.07 13.06
C THR A 147 0.05 11.94 12.06
N ASN A 148 0.95 10.98 12.30
CA ASN A 148 2.09 10.77 11.41
C ASN A 148 1.64 10.32 10.01
N TYR A 149 0.59 9.51 9.90
CA TYR A 149 -0.01 9.13 8.62
C TYR A 149 -0.48 10.35 7.82
N GLU A 150 -1.19 11.30 8.46
CA GLU A 150 -1.61 12.54 7.82
C GLU A 150 -0.41 13.38 7.37
N GLU A 151 0.55 13.62 8.25
CA GLU A 151 1.75 14.41 7.97
C GLU A 151 2.56 13.84 6.81
N MET A 152 2.73 12.51 6.77
CA MET A 152 3.43 11.81 5.69
C MET A 152 2.69 11.97 4.35
N ALA A 153 1.38 11.77 4.32
CA ALA A 153 0.57 11.96 3.12
C ALA A 153 0.65 13.40 2.59
N VAL A 154 0.56 14.39 3.49
CA VAL A 154 0.67 15.82 3.13
C VAL A 154 2.08 16.15 2.63
N ARG A 155 3.13 15.69 3.31
CA ARG A 155 4.53 15.90 2.92
C ARG A 155 4.81 15.33 1.54
N LEU A 156 4.45 14.07 1.31
CA LEU A 156 4.63 13.40 0.02
C LEU A 156 3.81 14.08 -1.09
N GLY A 157 2.55 14.43 -0.80
CA GLY A 157 1.67 15.11 -1.75
C GLY A 157 2.17 16.49 -2.16
N LYS A 158 2.66 17.31 -1.21
CA LYS A 158 3.23 18.64 -1.49
C LYS A 158 4.59 18.56 -2.18
N GLY A 159 5.36 17.50 -1.93
CA GLY A 159 6.67 17.30 -2.54
C GLY A 159 6.62 16.87 -4.00
N LEU A 160 5.46 16.48 -4.53
CA LEU A 160 5.28 16.10 -5.93
C LEU A 160 4.98 17.32 -6.79
N VAL A 161 5.87 17.60 -7.76
CA VAL A 161 5.73 18.73 -8.67
C VAL A 161 5.74 18.25 -10.12
N TYR A 162 4.80 18.75 -10.91
CA TYR A 162 4.80 18.57 -12.37
C TYR A 162 5.12 19.92 -13.02
N PRO A 163 6.27 20.06 -13.72
CA PRO A 163 6.59 21.27 -14.46
C PRO A 163 5.52 21.59 -15.51
N LYS A 164 5.09 22.86 -15.56
CA LYS A 164 4.05 23.36 -16.49
C LYS A 164 4.62 23.87 -17.81
N SER A 165 5.93 24.08 -17.88
CA SER A 165 6.65 24.55 -19.07
C SER A 165 8.08 24.00 -19.07
N GLY A 166 8.73 24.00 -20.24
CA GLY A 166 10.10 23.53 -20.42
C GLY A 166 10.23 22.09 -20.95
N PRO A 167 11.46 21.55 -21.03
CA PRO A 167 11.72 20.22 -21.60
C PRO A 167 11.16 19.08 -20.74
N ASP A 168 10.94 19.30 -19.44
CA ASP A 168 10.46 18.30 -18.49
C ASP A 168 8.94 18.38 -18.23
N VAL A 169 8.18 19.06 -19.10
CA VAL A 169 6.71 19.13 -18.99
C VAL A 169 6.11 17.72 -18.91
N GLY A 170 5.24 17.54 -17.93
CA GLY A 170 4.57 16.26 -17.68
C GLY A 170 5.43 15.20 -16.98
N ARG A 171 6.71 15.48 -16.69
CA ARG A 171 7.55 14.61 -15.86
C ARG A 171 7.48 15.06 -14.41
N GLY A 172 6.87 14.24 -13.57
CA GLY A 172 6.83 14.50 -12.14
C GLY A 172 8.24 14.48 -11.54
N THR A 173 8.47 15.31 -10.53
CA THR A 173 9.68 15.29 -9.68
C THR A 173 9.30 15.20 -8.21
N GLY A 174 10.26 14.80 -7.37
CA GLY A 174 10.09 14.69 -5.92
C GLY A 174 10.01 13.25 -5.42
N ARG A 175 9.82 13.11 -4.10
CA ARG A 175 10.01 11.83 -3.41
C ARG A 175 9.08 10.70 -3.89
N LEU A 176 7.83 11.02 -4.26
CA LEU A 176 6.90 10.01 -4.80
C LEU A 176 7.37 9.40 -6.12
N VAL A 177 8.12 10.16 -6.93
CA VAL A 177 8.67 9.68 -8.21
C VAL A 177 9.85 8.75 -7.98
N GLU A 178 10.69 9.07 -6.99
CA GLU A 178 11.78 8.18 -6.54
C GLU A 178 11.22 6.87 -5.99
N LEU A 179 10.22 6.92 -5.11
CA LEU A 179 9.57 5.73 -4.55
C LEU A 179 8.93 4.87 -5.65
N ARG A 180 8.27 5.50 -6.64
CA ARG A 180 7.74 4.79 -7.81
C ARG A 180 8.84 4.09 -8.59
N LYS A 181 9.99 4.74 -8.80
CA LYS A 181 11.16 4.14 -9.47
C LYS A 181 11.66 2.93 -8.70
N ILE A 182 11.89 3.07 -7.38
CA ILE A 182 12.33 1.98 -6.49
C ILE A 182 11.39 0.78 -6.62
N LEU A 183 10.07 0.98 -6.49
CA LEU A 183 9.08 -0.10 -6.57
C LEU A 183 9.04 -0.75 -7.96
N THR A 184 9.10 0.06 -9.03
CA THR A 184 9.03 -0.43 -10.42
C THR A 184 10.25 -1.27 -10.78
N GLU A 185 11.45 -0.85 -10.35
CA GLU A 185 12.70 -1.59 -10.60
C GLU A 185 12.77 -2.85 -9.73
N SER A 186 12.35 -2.74 -8.46
CA SER A 186 12.46 -3.84 -7.49
C SER A 186 11.47 -4.97 -7.71
N ARG A 187 10.32 -4.75 -8.36
CA ARG A 187 9.24 -5.77 -8.45
C ARG A 187 9.65 -7.11 -9.05
N TRP A 188 10.71 -7.15 -9.85
CA TRP A 188 11.21 -8.37 -10.49
C TRP A 188 12.16 -9.16 -9.59
N THR A 189 12.72 -8.52 -8.57
CA THR A 189 13.71 -9.09 -7.66
C THR A 189 13.26 -9.07 -6.20
N SER A 190 12.12 -8.45 -5.91
CA SER A 190 11.60 -8.29 -4.56
C SER A 190 11.04 -9.61 -4.05
N ALA A 191 11.05 -9.75 -2.73
CA ALA A 191 10.64 -10.99 -2.11
C ALA A 191 9.15 -11.29 -2.33
N LEU A 192 8.32 -10.24 -2.45
CA LEU A 192 6.87 -10.35 -2.57
C LEU A 192 6.40 -11.09 -3.82
N PHE A 193 7.09 -10.92 -4.96
CA PHE A 193 6.62 -11.44 -6.26
C PHE A 193 7.41 -12.67 -6.74
N ASP A 194 8.38 -13.13 -5.96
CA ASP A 194 9.12 -14.37 -6.19
C ASP A 194 8.34 -15.55 -5.59
N THR A 195 7.40 -16.06 -6.39
CA THR A 195 6.51 -17.16 -6.00
C THR A 195 7.26 -18.47 -5.81
N ALA A 196 8.31 -18.71 -6.61
CA ALA A 196 9.10 -19.93 -6.50
C ALA A 196 9.82 -20.01 -5.14
N ARG A 197 10.44 -18.91 -4.68
CA ARG A 197 10.99 -18.85 -3.32
C ARG A 197 9.90 -18.96 -2.26
N TRP A 198 8.78 -18.24 -2.42
CA TRP A 198 7.68 -18.33 -1.46
C TRP A 198 7.16 -19.76 -1.29
N THR A 199 7.04 -20.53 -2.36
CA THR A 199 6.67 -21.95 -2.31
C THR A 199 7.71 -22.77 -1.57
N ARG A 200 9.01 -22.60 -1.86
CA ARG A 200 10.07 -23.30 -1.12
C ARG A 200 10.04 -22.98 0.37
N ASP A 201 9.93 -21.69 0.72
CA ASP A 201 9.85 -21.23 2.11
C ASP A 201 8.62 -21.84 2.84
N LEU A 202 7.49 -21.99 2.14
CA LEU A 202 6.28 -22.62 2.67
C LEU A 202 6.47 -24.13 2.88
N GLU A 203 7.09 -24.82 1.93
CA GLU A 203 7.32 -26.24 2.03
C GLU A 203 8.30 -26.58 3.15
N ASP A 204 9.39 -25.81 3.30
CA ASP A 204 10.32 -25.93 4.44
C ASP A 204 9.55 -25.76 5.78
N ALA A 205 8.56 -24.87 5.83
CA ALA A 205 7.69 -24.70 7.00
C ALA A 205 6.83 -25.93 7.28
N TYR A 206 6.30 -26.57 6.24
CA TYR A 206 5.50 -27.79 6.37
C TYR A 206 6.33 -28.99 6.80
N ASP A 207 7.54 -29.14 6.27
CA ASP A 207 8.46 -30.20 6.67
C ASP A 207 8.85 -30.06 8.15
N GLU A 208 9.13 -28.83 8.62
CA GLU A 208 9.40 -28.58 10.04
C GLU A 208 8.17 -28.82 10.91
N ALA A 209 6.97 -28.40 10.47
CA ALA A 209 5.73 -28.66 11.19
C ALA A 209 5.47 -30.17 11.34
N TRP A 210 5.71 -30.93 10.28
CA TRP A 210 5.59 -32.38 10.27
C TRP A 210 6.61 -33.04 11.19
N ARG A 211 7.89 -32.65 11.09
CA ARG A 211 8.97 -33.16 11.95
C ARG A 211 8.65 -32.96 13.44
N ARG A 212 8.22 -31.76 13.82
CA ARG A 212 7.82 -31.43 15.20
C ARG A 212 6.67 -32.29 15.66
N TRP A 213 5.63 -32.44 14.83
CA TRP A 213 4.47 -33.27 15.17
C TRP A 213 4.86 -34.73 15.42
N VAL A 214 5.69 -35.33 14.55
CA VAL A 214 6.19 -36.72 14.71
C VAL A 214 6.96 -36.88 16.02
N ASN A 215 7.72 -35.87 16.42
CA ASN A 215 8.51 -35.88 17.66
C ASN A 215 7.73 -35.47 18.92
N GLY A 216 6.44 -35.10 18.79
CA GLY A 216 5.65 -34.56 19.91
C GLY A 216 6.11 -33.17 20.38
N GLU A 217 6.80 -32.42 19.54
CA GLU A 217 7.24 -31.04 19.78
C GLU A 217 6.12 -30.06 19.37
N GLY A 218 5.80 -29.08 20.24
CA GLY A 218 4.83 -28.01 19.95
C GLY A 218 5.50 -26.64 19.77
N GLY A 219 4.67 -25.59 19.63
CA GLY A 219 5.11 -24.19 19.60
C GLY A 219 5.31 -23.59 18.22
N ASP A 220 5.77 -22.33 18.18
CA ASP A 220 5.87 -21.53 16.96
C ASP A 220 7.04 -21.98 16.07
N ILE A 221 6.83 -21.93 14.75
CA ILE A 221 7.84 -22.21 13.73
C ILE A 221 8.38 -20.89 13.19
N TRP A 222 9.68 -20.69 13.33
CA TRP A 222 10.40 -19.52 12.83
C TRP A 222 11.30 -19.96 11.68
N LEU A 223 10.96 -19.57 10.45
CA LEU A 223 11.69 -20.00 9.24
C LEU A 223 13.19 -19.70 9.25
N LYS A 224 13.62 -18.63 9.94
CA LYS A 224 15.04 -18.29 10.12
C LYS A 224 15.85 -19.36 10.88
N ASP A 225 15.16 -20.19 11.66
CA ASP A 225 15.74 -21.24 12.49
C ASP A 225 15.57 -22.63 11.82
N VAL A 226 14.85 -22.69 10.70
CA VAL A 226 14.68 -23.90 9.89
C VAL A 226 15.86 -24.01 8.91
N PRO A 227 16.64 -25.10 8.94
CA PRO A 227 17.69 -25.31 7.95
C PRO A 227 17.07 -25.36 6.55
N CYS A 228 17.56 -24.55 5.60
CA CYS A 228 17.12 -24.65 4.21
C CYS A 228 17.41 -26.06 3.68
N GLY A 229 16.35 -26.85 3.52
CA GLY A 229 16.44 -28.31 3.41
C GLY A 229 16.62 -28.85 2.00
N ARG A 230 16.57 -28.01 0.96
CA ARG A 230 16.71 -28.48 -0.42
C ARG A 230 18.02 -28.02 -1.04
N VAL A 231 19.00 -28.90 -0.99
CA VAL A 231 20.08 -28.94 -1.99
C VAL A 231 19.39 -28.91 -3.36
N GLN A 232 19.82 -28.00 -4.24
CA GLN A 232 19.45 -28.06 -5.65
C GLN A 232 19.99 -29.37 -6.23
N GLU A 233 19.23 -30.45 -6.16
CA GLU A 233 19.41 -31.57 -7.06
C GLU A 233 18.73 -31.20 -8.40
N VAL A 234 19.57 -30.70 -9.30
CA VAL A 234 19.51 -30.65 -10.78
C VAL A 234 18.16 -30.27 -11.41
#